data_AF-A0A4U0WNI7-F1
#
_entry.id   AF-A0A4U0WNI7-F1
#
_cell.length_a   1.000
_cell.length_b   1.000
_cell.length_c   1.000
_cell.angle_alpha   90.00
_cell.angle_beta   90.00
_cell.angle_gamma   90.00
#
_symmetry.space_group_name_H-M   'P 1'
#
loop_
_entity.id
_entity.type
_entity.pdbx_description
1 polymer ?
#
loop_
_entity_poly.entity_id
_entity_poly.type
_entity_poly.pdbx_seq_one_letter_code
_entity_poly.pdbx_strand_id
1 'polypeptide(L)'
;MRPISILSALLAVANAHMQLHYPAPFNSSNNPYLGDCNADPYLQYPYDCCGPNDRWTYPCRGYISLLGTPQGEPTATWQAGSTQKYLLRGIGNHYGGSCQVGFSVDKGETFQVATSYEGNCPHRNNGDGPDGQDFPFTIPADMPTGVQVFAWIWYNREQEFNMNCAAVEITAAADPSGVYHGSPAAQASASSSSVAVAYHDRPEMLVADDGNGCLTPHTTAELKYPLPGPDVVMGDGVYPLVLPNGTCDAIGQQAYQGETGEDGH
;
A
#
# COMPACT_ATOMS: atom_id res chain seq x y z
N MET A 1 4.66 21.62 57.87
CA MET A 1 4.28 20.52 56.95
C MET A 1 3.98 21.16 55.59
N ARG A 2 4.79 20.90 54.56
CA ARG A 2 4.59 21.43 53.20
C ARG A 2 3.81 20.39 52.38
N PRO A 3 2.72 20.76 51.67
CA PRO A 3 2.01 19.81 50.83
C PRO A 3 2.83 19.53 49.57
N ILE A 4 3.15 18.25 49.34
CA ILE A 4 3.75 17.77 48.10
C ILE A 4 2.58 17.60 47.11
N SER A 5 2.46 18.51 46.13
CA SER A 5 1.56 18.30 45.00
C SER A 5 2.23 17.33 44.03
N ILE A 6 1.68 16.13 43.91
CA ILE A 6 2.06 15.16 42.89
C ILE A 6 1.29 15.55 41.62
N LEU A 7 1.99 16.14 40.65
CA LEU A 7 1.44 16.42 39.33
C LEU A 7 1.54 15.14 38.49
N SER A 8 0.47 14.37 38.41
CA SER A 8 0.37 13.22 37.51
C SER A 8 0.27 13.73 36.07
N ALA A 9 1.34 13.59 35.29
CA ALA A 9 1.29 13.80 33.85
C ALA A 9 0.55 12.61 33.20
N LEU A 10 -0.66 12.84 32.68
CA LEU A 10 -1.29 11.88 31.77
C LEU A 10 -0.56 11.94 30.43
N LEU A 11 0.19 10.89 30.09
CA LEU A 11 0.61 10.66 28.71
C LEU A 11 -0.64 10.29 27.91
N ALA A 12 -1.07 11.18 27.02
CA ALA A 12 -2.01 10.81 25.97
C ALA A 12 -1.26 9.95 24.95
N VAL A 13 -1.50 8.65 24.95
CA VAL A 13 -1.11 7.78 23.83
C VAL A 13 -2.04 8.10 22.67
N ALA A 14 -1.50 8.80 21.66
CA ALA A 14 -2.21 9.01 20.41
C ALA A 14 -2.26 7.67 19.66
N ASN A 15 -3.44 7.07 19.52
CA ASN A 15 -3.66 6.01 18.56
C ASN A 15 -3.91 6.68 17.20
N ALA A 16 -3.05 6.43 16.23
CA ALA A 16 -3.18 6.96 14.88
C ALA A 16 -2.94 5.81 13.92
N HIS A 17 -3.93 5.33 13.18
CA HIS A 17 -3.63 4.30 12.19
C HIS A 17 -4.57 4.43 11.00
N MET A 18 -4.07 4.06 9.82
CA MET A 18 -4.74 4.24 8.54
C MET A 18 -4.84 2.92 7.80
N GLN A 19 -5.86 2.81 6.97
CA GLN A 19 -6.11 1.72 6.05
C GLN A 19 -6.50 2.25 4.67
N LEU A 20 -6.38 1.39 3.68
CA LEU A 20 -7.00 1.58 2.38
C LEU A 20 -8.53 1.64 2.53
N HIS A 21 -9.14 2.62 1.87
CA HIS A 21 -10.59 2.79 1.75
C HIS A 21 -11.08 2.45 0.34
N TYR A 22 -10.37 2.92 -0.68
CA TYR A 22 -10.66 2.63 -2.08
C TYR A 22 -9.35 2.29 -2.81
N PRO A 23 -9.28 1.20 -3.59
CA PRO A 23 -10.29 0.13 -3.69
C PRO A 23 -10.55 -0.49 -2.30
N ALA A 24 -11.77 -1.00 -2.05
CA ALA A 24 -12.09 -1.54 -0.74
C ALA A 24 -11.24 -2.81 -0.50
N PRO A 25 -10.40 -2.86 0.55
CA PRO A 25 -9.50 -4.00 0.76
C PRO A 25 -10.26 -5.26 1.18
N PHE A 26 -9.58 -6.40 1.04
CA PHE A 26 -10.06 -7.67 1.57
C PHE A 26 -10.40 -7.54 3.05
N ASN A 27 -11.47 -8.24 3.45
CA ASN A 27 -11.99 -8.28 4.82
C ASN A 27 -12.30 -6.90 5.48
N SER A 28 -12.44 -5.84 4.69
CA SER A 28 -12.75 -4.50 5.20
C SER A 28 -14.25 -4.29 5.39
N SER A 29 -14.60 -3.44 6.35
CA SER A 29 -16.00 -3.10 6.66
C SER A 29 -16.74 -2.38 5.52
N ASN A 30 -16.01 -1.81 4.55
CA ASN A 30 -16.58 -1.19 3.37
C ASN A 30 -16.45 -2.04 2.09
N ASN A 31 -15.98 -3.29 2.20
CA ASN A 31 -16.00 -4.23 1.07
C ASN A 31 -17.44 -4.71 0.83
N PRO A 32 -18.05 -4.41 -0.34
CA PRO A 32 -19.44 -4.79 -0.61
C PRO A 32 -19.64 -6.30 -0.78
N TYR A 33 -18.56 -7.07 -0.93
CA TYR A 33 -18.58 -8.52 -1.13
C TYR A 33 -18.35 -9.33 0.15
N LEU A 34 -18.14 -8.66 1.30
CA LEU A 34 -17.90 -9.33 2.58
C LEU A 34 -19.08 -10.25 2.99
N GLY A 35 -20.30 -9.92 2.56
CA GLY A 35 -21.51 -10.67 2.92
C GLY A 35 -21.81 -10.59 4.41
N ASP A 36 -22.14 -11.74 5.02
CA ASP A 36 -22.45 -11.87 6.45
C ASP A 36 -21.19 -12.10 7.32
N CYS A 37 -19.99 -12.06 6.73
CA CYS A 37 -18.74 -12.21 7.47
C CYS A 37 -18.46 -10.96 8.31
N ASN A 38 -17.83 -11.14 9.47
CA ASN A 38 -17.36 -10.02 10.27
C ASN A 38 -16.13 -9.40 9.60
N ALA A 39 -16.17 -8.08 9.42
CA ALA A 39 -15.01 -7.33 8.98
C ALA A 39 -13.89 -7.41 10.00
N ASP A 40 -12.66 -7.30 9.54
CA ASP A 40 -11.51 -7.18 10.42
C ASP A 40 -11.55 -5.83 11.16
N PRO A 41 -11.71 -5.83 12.50
CA PRO A 41 -11.74 -4.59 13.28
C PRO A 41 -10.34 -3.97 13.47
N TYR A 42 -9.28 -4.68 13.08
CA TYR A 42 -7.89 -4.30 13.23
C TYR A 42 -7.19 -3.94 11.92
N LEU A 43 -7.90 -3.88 10.78
CA LEU A 43 -7.30 -3.73 9.44
C LEU A 43 -6.45 -2.46 9.27
N GLN A 44 -6.76 -1.42 10.04
CA GLN A 44 -6.00 -0.17 10.08
C GLN A 44 -4.70 -0.23 10.89
N TYR A 45 -4.54 -1.19 11.79
CA TYR A 45 -3.38 -1.27 12.68
C TYR A 45 -2.17 -1.90 12.00
N PRO A 46 -0.96 -1.56 12.46
CA PRO A 46 0.29 -2.06 11.89
C PRO A 46 0.48 -3.53 12.15
N TYR A 47 1.40 -4.11 11.38
CA TYR A 47 1.68 -5.55 11.35
C TYR A 47 2.16 -6.12 12.68
N ASP A 48 2.85 -5.33 13.50
CA ASP A 48 3.42 -5.74 14.79
C ASP A 48 2.68 -5.13 16.01
N CYS A 49 1.40 -4.78 15.86
CA CYS A 49 0.58 -4.36 17.00
C CYS A 49 -0.89 -4.81 16.92
N CYS A 50 -1.49 -4.78 18.11
CA CYS A 50 -2.87 -4.39 18.34
C CYS A 50 -3.88 -5.41 17.83
N GLY A 51 -3.97 -6.57 18.48
CA GLY A 51 -4.94 -7.64 18.24
C GLY A 51 -4.58 -8.93 19.00
N PRO A 52 -5.40 -9.99 18.93
CA PRO A 52 -5.03 -11.29 19.49
C PRO A 52 -3.71 -11.79 18.87
N ASN A 53 -2.68 -12.06 19.68
CA ASN A 53 -1.32 -12.45 19.26
C ASN A 53 -0.53 -11.41 18.44
N ASP A 54 -0.97 -10.13 18.45
CA ASP A 54 -0.33 -8.84 18.09
C ASP A 54 0.59 -8.77 16.85
N ARG A 55 0.68 -9.83 16.04
CA ARG A 55 1.41 -9.86 14.78
C ARG A 55 0.55 -10.43 13.65
N TRP A 56 0.46 -9.71 12.55
CA TRP A 56 -0.37 -10.05 11.40
C TRP A 56 0.43 -10.75 10.30
N THR A 57 -0.22 -11.68 9.60
CA THR A 57 0.44 -12.50 8.57
C THR A 57 0.76 -11.69 7.30
N TYR A 58 2.02 -11.62 6.91
CA TYR A 58 2.39 -11.11 5.59
C TYR A 58 2.23 -12.18 4.49
N PRO A 59 1.77 -11.83 3.27
CA PRO A 59 1.24 -10.52 2.86
C PRO A 59 -0.26 -10.37 3.14
N CYS A 60 -0.76 -9.13 3.03
CA CYS A 60 -2.20 -8.83 3.05
C CYS A 60 -2.96 -9.33 4.30
N ARG A 61 -2.27 -9.48 5.45
CA ARG A 61 -2.82 -9.99 6.72
C ARG A 61 -3.43 -11.40 6.59
N GLY A 62 -2.96 -12.19 5.62
CA GLY A 62 -3.48 -13.53 5.30
C GLY A 62 -4.72 -13.56 4.40
N TYR A 63 -5.28 -12.39 4.06
CA TYR A 63 -6.53 -12.30 3.29
C TYR A 63 -6.36 -12.55 1.78
N ILE A 64 -5.15 -12.84 1.32
CA ILE A 64 -4.91 -13.27 -0.06
C ILE A 64 -5.69 -14.55 -0.40
N SER A 65 -6.00 -15.37 0.61
CA SER A 65 -6.83 -16.57 0.50
C SER A 65 -8.26 -16.30 0.04
N LEU A 66 -8.74 -15.05 0.12
CA LEU A 66 -10.05 -14.65 -0.39
C LEU A 66 -10.05 -14.43 -1.90
N LEU A 67 -8.89 -14.27 -2.55
CA LEU A 67 -8.81 -14.03 -3.98
C LEU A 67 -9.46 -15.17 -4.78
N GLY A 68 -10.42 -14.84 -5.64
CA GLY A 68 -11.17 -15.81 -6.44
C GLY A 68 -12.32 -16.50 -5.71
N THR A 69 -12.61 -16.11 -4.46
CA THR A 69 -13.86 -16.47 -3.77
C THR A 69 -14.88 -15.33 -3.92
N PRO A 70 -16.18 -15.58 -3.61
CA PRO A 70 -17.19 -14.52 -3.62
C PRO A 70 -16.83 -13.32 -2.73
N GLN A 71 -16.08 -13.51 -1.63
CA GLN A 71 -15.67 -12.44 -0.72
C GLN A 71 -14.47 -11.62 -1.24
N GLY A 72 -13.72 -12.17 -2.20
CA GLY A 72 -12.57 -11.50 -2.82
C GLY A 72 -12.86 -11.00 -4.23
N GLU A 73 -14.12 -10.76 -4.58
CA GLU A 73 -14.50 -10.13 -5.85
C GLU A 73 -13.85 -8.72 -5.99
N PRO A 74 -13.50 -8.30 -7.22
CA PRO A 74 -12.85 -7.02 -7.45
C PRO A 74 -13.69 -5.83 -7.00
N THR A 75 -13.11 -4.95 -6.17
CA THR A 75 -13.81 -3.76 -5.65
C THR A 75 -13.55 -2.50 -6.48
N ALA A 76 -12.72 -2.61 -7.51
CA ALA A 76 -12.54 -1.59 -8.53
C ALA A 76 -12.22 -2.23 -9.89
N THR A 77 -12.50 -1.48 -10.96
CA THR A 77 -12.11 -1.82 -12.32
C THR A 77 -11.29 -0.66 -12.88
N TRP A 78 -10.08 -0.95 -13.32
CA TRP A 78 -9.14 0.05 -13.84
C TRP A 78 -8.64 -0.35 -15.21
N GLN A 79 -8.29 0.64 -16.01
CA GLN A 79 -7.71 0.43 -17.33
C GLN A 79 -6.19 0.46 -17.26
N ALA A 80 -5.51 -0.50 -17.90
CA ALA A 80 -4.05 -0.44 -18.02
C ALA A 80 -3.62 0.89 -18.69
N GLY A 81 -2.59 1.53 -18.12
CA GLY A 81 -2.09 2.83 -18.60
C GLY A 81 -2.90 4.05 -18.17
N SER A 82 -4.05 3.88 -17.50
CA SER A 82 -4.87 5.00 -17.04
C SER A 82 -4.38 5.56 -15.70
N THR A 83 -4.62 6.86 -15.48
CA THR A 83 -4.49 7.46 -14.14
C THR A 83 -5.69 7.08 -13.29
N GLN A 84 -5.41 6.53 -12.11
CA GLN A 84 -6.36 6.13 -11.09
C GLN A 84 -6.04 6.84 -9.78
N LYS A 85 -6.84 6.58 -8.75
CA LYS A 85 -6.54 7.03 -7.40
C LYS A 85 -6.88 5.95 -6.38
N TYR A 86 -6.14 5.93 -5.29
CA TYR A 86 -6.55 5.22 -4.09
C TYR A 86 -6.90 6.22 -2.99
N LEU A 87 -7.75 5.79 -2.06
CA LEU A 87 -8.20 6.60 -0.92
C LEU A 87 -7.77 5.90 0.37
N LEU A 88 -7.31 6.67 1.35
CA LEU A 88 -7.04 6.18 2.70
C LEU A 88 -8.09 6.67 3.69
N ARG A 89 -8.25 5.96 4.80
CA ARG A 89 -9.02 6.40 5.96
C ARG A 89 -8.44 5.82 7.23
N GLY A 90 -8.79 6.36 8.38
CA GLY A 90 -8.35 5.80 9.65
C GLY A 90 -8.81 6.60 10.85
N ILE A 91 -8.05 6.45 11.92
CA ILE A 91 -8.26 7.12 13.22
C ILE A 91 -7.14 8.11 13.56
N GLY A 92 -6.14 8.22 12.69
CA GLY A 92 -5.05 9.17 12.79
C GLY A 92 -3.98 8.89 11.74
N ASN A 93 -3.51 9.93 11.05
CA ASN A 93 -2.58 9.82 9.93
C ASN A 93 -1.07 9.78 10.31
N HIS A 94 -0.73 9.67 11.60
CA HIS A 94 0.64 9.77 12.14
C HIS A 94 1.44 10.99 11.67
N TYR A 95 0.73 12.02 11.24
CA TYR A 95 1.34 13.17 10.59
C TYR A 95 2.28 12.72 9.45
N GLY A 96 1.79 11.86 8.56
CA GLY A 96 2.48 11.43 7.34
C GLY A 96 3.34 10.17 7.49
N GLY A 97 4.50 10.16 6.85
CA GLY A 97 5.24 8.95 6.52
C GLY A 97 5.41 8.81 5.01
N SER A 98 5.68 7.59 4.55
CA SER A 98 5.86 7.28 3.14
C SER A 98 5.11 6.02 2.76
N CYS A 99 4.60 5.98 1.53
CA CYS A 99 3.82 4.86 1.04
C CYS A 99 4.38 4.31 -0.27
N GLN A 100 4.09 3.06 -0.55
CA GLN A 100 4.14 2.50 -1.90
C GLN A 100 2.80 1.90 -2.25
N VAL A 101 2.46 1.97 -3.52
CA VAL A 101 1.40 1.15 -4.10
C VAL A 101 1.95 0.31 -5.23
N GLY A 102 1.40 -0.87 -5.40
CA GLY A 102 1.87 -1.82 -6.40
C GLY A 102 0.84 -2.90 -6.67
N PHE A 103 1.24 -3.83 -7.52
CA PHE A 103 0.39 -4.94 -7.94
C PHE A 103 1.11 -6.26 -7.79
N SER A 104 0.35 -7.31 -7.49
CA SER A 104 0.74 -8.69 -7.70
C SER A 104 -0.12 -9.28 -8.82
N VAL A 105 0.54 -9.92 -9.78
CA VAL A 105 -0.08 -10.70 -10.88
C VAL A 105 0.11 -12.21 -10.71
N ASP A 106 0.74 -12.62 -9.61
CA ASP A 106 1.07 -14.00 -9.23
C ASP A 106 0.39 -14.41 -7.92
N LYS A 107 -0.79 -13.83 -7.65
CA LYS A 107 -1.66 -14.18 -6.51
C LYS A 107 -1.02 -13.92 -5.13
N GLY A 108 -0.22 -12.87 -5.04
CA GLY A 108 0.40 -12.38 -3.81
C GLY A 108 1.77 -12.96 -3.52
N GLU A 109 2.40 -13.66 -4.47
CA GLU A 109 3.77 -14.15 -4.30
C GLU A 109 4.79 -13.01 -4.38
N THR A 110 4.65 -12.11 -5.37
CA THR A 110 5.47 -10.91 -5.52
C THR A 110 4.62 -9.67 -5.78
N PHE A 111 5.12 -8.50 -5.38
CA PHE A 111 4.43 -7.23 -5.58
C PHE A 111 5.36 -6.22 -6.21
N GLN A 112 5.15 -5.85 -7.48
CA GLN A 112 5.95 -4.83 -8.16
C GLN A 112 5.37 -3.42 -7.95
N VAL A 113 6.27 -2.47 -7.69
CA VAL A 113 5.92 -1.07 -7.40
C VAL A 113 5.29 -0.39 -8.61
N ALA A 114 4.09 0.17 -8.42
CA ALA A 114 3.47 1.08 -9.37
C ALA A 114 3.89 2.54 -9.10
N THR A 115 3.84 2.99 -7.86
CA THR A 115 4.24 4.36 -7.47
C THR A 115 4.73 4.40 -6.04
N SER A 116 5.80 5.16 -5.80
CA SER A 116 6.30 5.47 -4.45
C SER A 116 5.95 6.91 -4.07
N TYR A 117 5.44 7.12 -2.86
CA TYR A 117 5.15 8.42 -2.26
C TYR A 117 6.14 8.66 -1.13
N GLU A 118 7.19 9.44 -1.41
CA GLU A 118 8.26 9.74 -0.48
C GLU A 118 7.91 11.00 0.34
N GLY A 119 7.27 10.77 1.47
CA GLY A 119 6.82 11.80 2.40
C GLY A 119 5.35 12.22 2.22
N ASN A 120 4.75 12.75 3.28
CA ASN A 120 3.36 13.21 3.30
C ASN A 120 2.34 12.19 2.75
N CYS A 121 2.57 10.90 3.01
CA CYS A 121 1.58 9.85 2.79
C CYS A 121 1.39 9.08 4.09
N PRO A 122 0.18 9.10 4.70
CA PRO A 122 -1.01 9.87 4.32
C PRO A 122 -0.80 11.40 4.38
N HIS A 123 -1.73 12.18 3.81
CA HIS A 123 -1.65 13.65 3.77
C HIS A 123 -1.79 14.19 5.19
N ARG A 124 -0.71 14.69 5.78
CA ARG A 124 -0.63 15.04 7.21
C ARG A 124 -1.65 16.10 7.63
N ASN A 125 -2.06 16.98 6.71
CA ASN A 125 -2.93 18.13 6.97
C ASN A 125 -4.39 17.92 6.53
N ASN A 126 -4.75 16.73 6.01
CA ASN A 126 -6.06 16.49 5.40
C ASN A 126 -6.97 15.56 6.22
N GLY A 127 -6.87 15.61 7.55
CA GLY A 127 -7.67 14.76 8.44
C GLY A 127 -7.40 13.26 8.22
N ASP A 128 -8.32 12.42 8.69
CA ASP A 128 -8.15 10.95 8.69
C ASP A 128 -9.24 10.24 7.88
N GLY A 129 -10.14 10.98 7.24
CA GLY A 129 -11.19 10.44 6.39
C GLY A 129 -10.76 10.35 4.92
N PRO A 130 -11.53 9.66 4.07
CA PRO A 130 -11.24 9.58 2.63
C PRO A 130 -11.31 10.93 1.91
N ASP A 131 -12.06 11.89 2.46
CA ASP A 131 -12.13 13.26 1.96
C ASP A 131 -10.80 13.98 2.21
N GLY A 132 -9.99 14.13 1.16
CA GLY A 132 -8.67 14.76 1.23
C GLY A 132 -7.52 13.77 1.47
N GLN A 133 -7.81 12.48 1.61
CA GLN A 133 -6.80 11.40 1.63
C GLN A 133 -6.77 10.64 0.30
N ASP A 134 -6.82 11.36 -0.82
CA ASP A 134 -6.73 10.80 -2.16
C ASP A 134 -5.33 10.93 -2.77
N PHE A 135 -4.91 9.87 -3.46
CA PHE A 135 -3.57 9.73 -4.01
C PHE A 135 -3.66 9.24 -5.46
N PRO A 136 -3.36 10.11 -6.45
CA PRO A 136 -3.36 9.72 -7.85
C PRO A 136 -2.11 8.91 -8.20
N PHE A 137 -2.27 7.90 -9.05
CA PHE A 137 -1.18 7.10 -9.61
C PHE A 137 -1.56 6.61 -11.01
N THR A 138 -0.58 6.11 -11.77
CA THR A 138 -0.83 5.54 -13.10
C THR A 138 -0.69 4.03 -13.05
N ILE A 139 -1.68 3.31 -13.60
CA ILE A 139 -1.59 1.86 -13.78
C ILE A 139 -0.52 1.57 -14.86
N PRO A 140 0.44 0.67 -14.64
CA PRO A 140 1.41 0.32 -15.69
C PRO A 140 0.69 -0.08 -16.99
N ALA A 141 1.18 0.42 -18.13
CA ALA A 141 0.48 0.31 -19.41
C ALA A 141 0.45 -1.13 -19.96
N ASP A 142 1.40 -1.95 -19.53
CA ASP A 142 1.57 -3.35 -19.91
C ASP A 142 1.03 -4.33 -18.85
N MET A 143 0.22 -3.85 -17.89
CA MET A 143 -0.43 -4.73 -16.91
C MET A 143 -1.25 -5.84 -17.59
N PRO A 144 -1.12 -7.10 -17.17
CA PRO A 144 -1.98 -8.18 -17.66
C PRO A 144 -3.44 -7.94 -17.27
N THR A 145 -4.34 -8.18 -18.22
CA THR A 145 -5.79 -8.05 -18.00
C THR A 145 -6.35 -9.14 -17.09
N GLY A 146 -7.42 -8.83 -16.38
CA GLY A 146 -8.09 -9.70 -15.42
C GLY A 146 -7.92 -9.22 -13.99
N VAL A 147 -8.36 -10.05 -13.04
CA VAL A 147 -8.29 -9.75 -11.61
C VAL A 147 -6.84 -9.83 -11.13
N GLN A 148 -6.34 -8.71 -10.61
CA GLN A 148 -5.03 -8.59 -9.97
C GLN A 148 -5.17 -8.12 -8.53
N VAL A 149 -4.11 -8.25 -7.75
CA VAL A 149 -4.08 -7.76 -6.37
C VAL A 149 -3.39 -6.41 -6.33
N PHE A 150 -4.12 -5.38 -5.92
CA PHE A 150 -3.55 -4.07 -5.59
C PHE A 150 -3.12 -4.06 -4.13
N ALA A 151 -1.91 -3.59 -3.85
CA ALA A 151 -1.38 -3.44 -2.50
C ALA A 151 -1.04 -1.98 -2.23
N TRP A 152 -1.40 -1.52 -1.03
CA TRP A 152 -0.90 -0.29 -0.42
C TRP A 152 -0.09 -0.66 0.80
N ILE A 153 1.12 -0.08 0.90
CA ILE A 153 1.93 -0.12 2.11
C ILE A 153 2.20 1.29 2.62
N TRP A 154 2.39 1.40 3.93
CA TRP A 154 2.75 2.65 4.59
C TRP A 154 3.74 2.40 5.73
N TYR A 155 4.74 3.26 5.77
CA TYR A 155 5.69 3.40 6.87
C TYR A 155 5.51 4.77 7.50
N ASN A 156 5.00 4.81 8.73
CA ASN A 156 4.96 6.02 9.52
C ASN A 156 6.33 6.30 10.16
N ARG A 157 6.43 7.35 10.96
CA ARG A 157 7.68 7.75 11.61
C ARG A 157 7.88 7.05 12.95
N GLU A 158 7.09 6.04 13.26
CA GLU A 158 7.15 5.23 14.48
C GLU A 158 7.74 3.83 14.19
N GLN A 159 8.25 3.61 12.96
CA GLN A 159 8.74 2.31 12.47
C GLN A 159 7.65 1.24 12.50
N GLU A 160 6.49 1.57 11.96
CA GLU A 160 5.39 0.65 11.86
C GLU A 160 5.06 0.37 10.39
N PHE A 161 4.87 -0.92 10.09
CA PHE A 161 4.50 -1.40 8.77
C PHE A 161 2.99 -1.61 8.67
N ASN A 162 2.33 -0.90 7.75
CA ASN A 162 0.95 -1.14 7.37
C ASN A 162 0.90 -1.69 5.95
N MET A 163 0.05 -2.69 5.72
CA MET A 163 -0.27 -3.18 4.38
C MET A 163 -1.74 -3.56 4.29
N ASN A 164 -2.42 -3.09 3.26
CA ASN A 164 -3.74 -3.58 2.87
C ASN A 164 -3.76 -3.94 1.39
N CYS A 165 -4.55 -4.95 1.04
CA CYS A 165 -4.67 -5.43 -0.32
C CYS A 165 -6.13 -5.51 -0.76
N ALA A 166 -6.38 -5.30 -2.05
CA ALA A 166 -7.69 -5.40 -2.67
C ALA A 166 -7.59 -6.16 -3.99
N ALA A 167 -8.66 -6.90 -4.35
CA ALA A 167 -8.83 -7.36 -5.72
C ALA A 167 -9.29 -6.19 -6.61
N VAL A 168 -8.66 -6.05 -7.77
CA VAL A 168 -9.03 -5.08 -8.80
C VAL A 168 -9.04 -5.73 -10.17
N GLU A 169 -10.02 -5.41 -11.00
CA GLU A 169 -10.10 -5.90 -12.38
C GLU A 169 -9.32 -4.95 -13.29
N ILE A 170 -8.28 -5.45 -13.95
CA ILE A 170 -7.53 -4.70 -14.95
C ILE A 170 -8.08 -4.99 -16.34
N THR A 171 -8.51 -3.94 -17.01
CA THR A 171 -8.97 -3.98 -18.41
C THR A 171 -7.87 -3.56 -19.37
N ALA A 172 -8.00 -3.97 -20.64
CA ALA A 172 -7.01 -3.68 -21.67
C ALA A 172 -6.78 -2.17 -21.83
N ALA A 173 -5.52 -1.79 -22.09
CA ALA A 173 -5.16 -0.41 -22.39
C ALA A 173 -6.03 0.14 -23.54
N ALA A 174 -6.32 1.44 -23.49
CA ALA A 174 -7.04 2.09 -24.58
C ALA A 174 -6.22 1.92 -25.86
N ASP A 175 -6.84 1.44 -26.94
CA ASP A 175 -6.21 1.44 -28.25
C ASP A 175 -5.91 2.90 -28.63
N PRO A 176 -4.62 3.32 -28.70
CA PRO A 176 -4.27 4.69 -29.02
C PRO A 176 -4.71 5.10 -30.42
N SER A 177 -5.05 4.13 -31.27
CA SER A 177 -5.40 4.36 -32.67
C SER A 177 -6.89 4.61 -32.89
N GLY A 178 -7.79 4.08 -32.04
CA GLY A 178 -9.24 4.13 -32.32
C GLY A 178 -9.62 3.61 -33.71
N VAL A 179 -8.74 2.84 -34.38
CA VAL A 179 -8.94 2.41 -35.76
C VAL A 179 -9.66 1.08 -35.76
N TYR A 180 -10.92 1.11 -36.19
CA TYR A 180 -11.64 -0.05 -36.68
C TYR A 180 -10.76 -0.78 -37.71
N HIS A 181 -10.41 -2.06 -37.48
CA HIS A 181 -9.55 -2.83 -38.38
C HIS A 181 -10.17 -2.94 -39.78
N GLY A 182 -9.76 -2.03 -40.66
CA GLY A 182 -10.02 -2.01 -42.10
C GLY A 182 -8.71 -1.75 -42.85
N SER A 183 -8.01 -2.84 -43.16
CA SER A 183 -6.87 -2.97 -44.10
C SER A 183 -5.53 -2.28 -43.76
N PRO A 184 -4.38 -2.81 -44.24
CA PRO A 184 -3.06 -2.46 -43.73
C PRO A 184 -2.35 -1.45 -44.64
N ALA A 185 -2.17 -0.21 -44.16
CA ALA A 185 -1.10 0.68 -44.60
C ALA A 185 -1.09 1.96 -43.74
N ALA A 186 -0.09 2.12 -42.88
CA ALA A 186 0.67 3.36 -42.70
C ALA A 186 1.55 3.25 -41.45
N GLN A 187 2.86 3.27 -41.69
CA GLN A 187 3.90 3.34 -40.70
C GLN A 187 4.08 4.78 -40.19
N ALA A 188 4.56 4.84 -38.94
CA ALA A 188 5.39 5.88 -38.34
C ALA A 188 4.73 7.20 -37.92
N SER A 189 4.63 7.38 -36.60
CA SER A 189 5.29 8.50 -35.92
C SER A 189 5.25 8.29 -34.40
N ALA A 190 6.12 7.43 -33.88
CA ALA A 190 6.40 7.37 -32.44
C ALA A 190 7.36 8.51 -32.09
N SER A 191 6.83 9.60 -31.52
CA SER A 191 7.63 10.70 -30.99
C SER A 191 7.61 10.65 -29.46
N SER A 192 8.80 10.41 -28.91
CA SER A 192 9.23 10.66 -27.53
C SER A 192 8.37 10.07 -26.40
N SER A 193 8.42 8.76 -26.23
CA SER A 193 8.20 8.18 -24.90
C SER A 193 9.58 8.02 -24.24
N SER A 194 9.76 8.59 -23.05
CA SER A 194 10.63 7.96 -22.06
C SER A 194 10.31 6.48 -22.08
N VAL A 195 11.31 5.60 -22.23
CA VAL A 195 11.08 4.16 -22.25
C VAL A 195 10.32 3.81 -20.98
N ALA A 196 9.04 3.47 -21.11
CA ALA A 196 8.24 3.05 -19.97
C ALA A 196 8.88 1.76 -19.44
N VAL A 197 9.21 1.72 -18.15
CA VAL A 197 9.72 0.49 -17.52
C VAL A 197 8.57 -0.50 -17.48
N ALA A 198 8.78 -1.67 -18.10
CA ALA A 198 7.81 -2.75 -18.14
C ALA A 198 7.44 -3.17 -16.71
N TYR A 199 6.19 -3.58 -16.49
CA TYR A 199 5.69 -3.95 -15.17
C TYR A 199 6.58 -5.00 -14.49
N HIS A 200 6.98 -6.05 -15.22
CA HIS A 200 7.83 -7.11 -14.69
C HIS A 200 9.28 -6.69 -14.39
N ASP A 201 9.75 -5.57 -14.97
CA ASP A 201 11.07 -5.01 -14.71
C ASP A 201 11.07 -3.99 -13.56
N ARG A 202 9.89 -3.67 -13.01
CA ARG A 202 9.76 -2.77 -11.85
C ARG A 202 10.23 -3.50 -10.59
N PRO A 203 10.87 -2.77 -9.65
CA PRO A 203 11.31 -3.37 -8.40
C PRO A 203 10.12 -3.88 -7.59
N GLU A 204 10.38 -4.90 -6.78
CA GLU A 204 9.42 -5.32 -5.76
C GLU A 204 9.23 -4.22 -4.70
N MET A 205 8.03 -4.19 -4.09
CA MET A 205 7.70 -3.28 -2.99
C MET A 205 8.59 -3.58 -1.78
N LEU A 206 9.01 -2.53 -1.08
CA LEU A 206 9.82 -2.68 0.13
C LEU A 206 9.02 -3.40 1.22
N VAL A 207 9.69 -4.30 1.93
CA VAL A 207 9.22 -4.83 3.22
C VAL A 207 10.27 -4.49 4.28
N ALA A 208 9.89 -3.67 5.24
CA ALA A 208 10.69 -3.23 6.37
C ALA A 208 9.80 -3.21 7.63
N ASP A 209 10.41 -3.05 8.81
CA ASP A 209 9.72 -2.97 10.10
C ASP A 209 8.75 -4.14 10.39
N ASP A 210 8.99 -5.27 9.74
CA ASP A 210 8.24 -6.52 9.90
C ASP A 210 9.15 -7.57 10.53
N GLY A 211 9.92 -7.23 11.56
CA GLY A 211 10.85 -8.15 12.23
C GLY A 211 11.97 -8.75 11.36
N ASN A 212 12.18 -8.24 10.14
CA ASN A 212 13.12 -8.77 9.15
C ASN A 212 14.54 -8.15 9.22
N GLY A 213 14.75 -7.21 10.15
CA GLY A 213 16.02 -6.51 10.32
C GLY A 213 16.28 -5.38 9.32
N CYS A 214 15.34 -5.07 8.41
CA CYS A 214 15.32 -3.80 7.69
C CYS A 214 14.47 -2.79 8.47
N LEU A 215 15.09 -1.66 8.83
CA LEU A 215 14.48 -0.64 9.69
C LEU A 215 14.33 0.68 8.94
N THR A 216 13.12 1.23 8.93
CA THR A 216 12.86 2.55 8.34
C THR A 216 13.33 3.69 9.27
N PRO A 217 13.43 4.94 8.81
CA PRO A 217 13.78 6.06 9.66
C PRO A 217 12.74 6.30 10.77
N HIS A 218 13.22 6.57 11.98
CA HIS A 218 12.36 6.80 13.15
C HIS A 218 12.30 8.29 13.53
N THR A 219 11.10 8.78 13.83
CA THR A 219 10.69 10.09 14.38
C THR A 219 11.04 11.35 13.59
N THR A 220 12.26 11.46 13.04
CA THR A 220 12.80 12.75 12.55
C THR A 220 12.91 12.83 11.03
N ALA A 221 12.59 11.75 10.34
CA ALA A 221 12.68 11.65 8.89
C ALA A 221 11.54 10.77 8.37
N GLU A 222 11.21 10.96 7.09
CA GLU A 222 10.33 10.05 6.35
C GLU A 222 11.19 9.13 5.48
N LEU A 223 10.65 7.97 5.10
CA LEU A 223 11.38 6.97 4.35
C LEU A 223 11.62 7.43 2.91
N LYS A 224 12.89 7.40 2.50
CA LYS A 224 13.29 7.36 1.10
C LYS A 224 13.33 5.90 0.66
N TYR A 225 12.63 5.55 -0.40
CA TYR A 225 12.65 4.18 -0.90
C TYR A 225 13.98 3.88 -1.60
N PRO A 226 14.66 2.76 -1.30
CA PRO A 226 15.91 2.39 -1.95
C PRO A 226 15.69 2.06 -3.44
N LEU A 227 14.59 1.37 -3.75
CA LEU A 227 14.13 1.09 -5.12
C LEU A 227 12.69 1.62 -5.31
N PRO A 228 12.53 2.91 -5.63
CA PRO A 228 11.20 3.55 -5.67
C PRO A 228 10.40 3.23 -6.95
N GLY A 229 11.01 2.52 -7.92
CA GLY A 229 10.44 2.35 -9.25
C GLY A 229 10.55 3.63 -10.10
N PRO A 230 9.97 3.63 -11.32
CA PRO A 230 10.08 4.76 -12.24
C PRO A 230 9.16 5.94 -11.89
N ASP A 231 8.13 5.72 -11.07
CA ASP A 231 7.11 6.71 -10.74
C ASP A 231 7.22 7.07 -9.24
N VAL A 232 7.71 8.28 -8.96
CA VAL A 232 7.94 8.79 -7.59
C VAL A 232 7.22 10.12 -7.40
N VAL A 233 6.40 10.21 -6.36
CA VAL A 233 5.77 11.45 -5.90
C VAL A 233 6.48 11.92 -4.64
N MET A 234 7.04 13.14 -4.71
CA MET A 234 7.68 13.77 -3.56
C MET A 234 6.63 14.40 -2.65
N GLY A 235 6.79 14.22 -1.34
CA GLY A 235 5.99 14.86 -0.31
C GLY A 235 6.26 16.37 -0.19
N ASP A 236 5.76 16.95 0.90
CA ASP A 236 5.80 18.39 1.19
C ASP A 236 7.16 18.91 1.70
N GLY A 237 8.13 18.02 1.90
CA GLY A 237 9.48 18.35 2.38
C GLY A 237 9.53 18.83 3.84
N VAL A 238 8.46 18.63 4.61
CA VAL A 238 8.42 18.97 6.04
C VAL A 238 9.43 18.14 6.84
N TYR A 239 9.61 16.88 6.45
CA TYR A 239 10.65 16.00 6.99
C TYR A 239 11.70 15.67 5.93
N PRO A 240 12.97 15.50 6.32
CA PRO A 240 13.98 14.97 5.42
C PRO A 240 13.66 13.52 5.05
N LEU A 241 14.03 13.12 3.84
CA LEU A 241 13.93 11.75 3.37
C LEU A 241 15.23 10.99 3.62
N VAL A 242 15.14 9.83 4.26
CA VAL A 242 16.30 9.02 4.66
C VAL A 242 16.10 7.57 4.23
N LEU A 243 17.17 6.95 3.70
CA LEU A 243 17.14 5.53 3.31
C LEU A 243 16.97 4.63 4.56
N PRO A 244 16.35 3.45 4.42
CA PRO A 244 16.27 2.51 5.53
C PRO A 244 17.67 1.95 5.84
N ASN A 245 17.84 1.36 7.02
CA ASN A 245 19.09 0.77 7.47
C ASN A 245 18.92 -0.70 7.90
N GLY A 246 20.02 -1.43 8.01
CA GLY A 246 19.99 -2.86 8.33
C GLY A 246 19.91 -3.72 7.06
N THR A 247 19.16 -4.83 7.14
CA THR A 247 19.10 -5.85 6.10
C THR A 247 18.04 -5.51 5.05
N CYS A 248 18.23 -4.43 4.29
CA CYS A 248 17.23 -3.91 3.35
C CYS A 248 17.44 -4.33 1.87
N ASP A 249 18.45 -5.15 1.60
CA ASP A 249 18.81 -5.57 0.24
C ASP A 249 17.96 -6.76 -0.27
N ALA A 250 17.14 -7.36 0.60
CA ALA A 250 16.36 -8.56 0.30
C ALA A 250 14.86 -8.23 0.24
N ILE A 251 14.46 -7.80 -0.94
CA ILE A 251 13.12 -7.33 -1.25
C ILE A 251 12.22 -8.55 -1.49
N GLY A 252 10.98 -8.53 -0.99
CA GLY A 252 9.95 -9.57 -1.20
C GLY A 252 10.13 -10.90 -0.45
N GLN A 253 11.35 -11.39 -0.25
CA GLN A 253 11.61 -12.75 0.28
C GLN A 253 11.86 -12.85 1.79
N GLN A 254 11.90 -11.74 2.52
CA GLN A 254 12.24 -11.70 3.95
C GLN A 254 11.08 -11.25 4.85
N ALA A 255 9.83 -11.56 4.51
CA ALA A 255 8.80 -11.52 5.54
C ALA A 255 9.12 -12.57 6.60
N TYR A 256 8.94 -12.22 7.89
CA TYR A 256 9.21 -13.14 8.99
C TYR A 256 8.35 -14.40 8.87
N GLN A 257 8.98 -15.56 8.67
CA GLN A 257 8.31 -16.88 8.66
C GLN A 257 8.08 -17.44 10.07
N GLY A 258 7.76 -16.56 11.03
CA GLY A 258 7.45 -16.99 12.40
C GLY A 258 6.32 -18.00 12.40
N GLU A 259 6.56 -19.13 13.05
CA GLU A 259 5.60 -20.20 13.23
C GLU A 259 4.27 -19.63 13.71
N THR A 260 3.24 -19.73 12.86
CA THR A 260 1.86 -19.47 13.25
C THR A 260 1.57 -20.33 14.48
N GLY A 261 1.30 -19.69 15.61
CA GLY A 261 0.66 -20.36 16.73
C GLY A 261 -0.58 -21.08 16.22
N GLU A 262 -0.70 -22.36 16.54
CA GLU A 262 -1.82 -23.20 16.18
C GLU A 262 -3.11 -22.70 16.87
N ASP A 263 -3.89 -21.89 16.19
CA ASP A 263 -5.33 -21.75 16.45
C ASP A 263 -6.05 -21.07 15.29
N GLY A 264 -6.42 -21.90 14.33
CA GLY A 264 -7.38 -21.55 13.30
C GLY A 264 -8.77 -21.27 13.88
N HIS A 265 -9.37 -20.19 13.39
CA HIS A 265 -10.81 -20.03 13.26
C HIS A 265 -11.14 -19.42 11.90
#